data_AF-A0A1M6BBD8-F1
#
_entry.id   AF-A0A1M6BBD8-F1
#
_cell.length_a   1.000
_cell.length_b   1.000
_cell.length_c   1.000
_cell.angle_alpha   90.00
_cell.angle_beta   90.00
_cell.angle_gamma   90.00
#
_symmetry.space_group_name_H-M   'P 1'
#
loop_
_entity.id
_entity.type
_entity.pdbx_description
1 polymer ?
#
loop_
_entity_poly.entity_id
_entity_poly.type
_entity_poly.pdbx_seq_one_letter_code
_entity_poly.pdbx_strand_id
1 'polypeptide(L)'
;MKKILLFSALFLAVILIGKSDYNTYTGTYCCEGSTNISIKLKSDDSFELVRQSNRSSEVINGKYSIYDNNFELEFNDKDNEELFKDLSKGKVYGSTLIIENKHKTFSFKKL
;
A
#
# COMPACT_ATOMS: atom_id res chain seq x y z
N MET A 1 -21.00 -41.48 -25.79
CA MET A 1 -20.96 -40.92 -24.43
C MET A 1 -19.73 -40.01 -24.29
N LYS A 2 -19.75 -38.78 -24.84
CA LYS A 2 -18.57 -37.87 -24.88
C LYS A 2 -18.91 -36.42 -24.49
N LYS A 3 -20.05 -36.16 -23.87
CA LYS A 3 -20.54 -34.79 -23.58
C LYS A 3 -20.27 -34.30 -22.16
N ILE A 4 -19.77 -35.15 -21.26
CA ILE A 4 -19.65 -34.84 -19.83
C ILE A 4 -18.31 -34.15 -19.47
N LEU A 5 -17.28 -34.28 -20.32
CA LEU A 5 -15.94 -33.74 -20.02
C LEU A 5 -15.76 -32.24 -20.32
N LEU A 6 -16.66 -31.61 -21.08
CA LEU A 6 -16.56 -30.18 -21.42
C LEU A 6 -17.01 -29.26 -20.27
N PHE A 7 -17.87 -29.75 -19.38
CA PHE A 7 -18.36 -28.95 -18.25
C PHE A 7 -17.38 -28.85 -17.08
N SER A 8 -16.50 -29.84 -16.87
CA SER A 8 -15.52 -29.79 -15.78
C SER A 8 -14.37 -28.83 -16.06
N ALA A 9 -13.96 -28.69 -17.32
CA ALA A 9 -12.92 -27.73 -17.73
C ALA A 9 -13.40 -26.28 -17.63
N LEU A 10 -14.67 -26.02 -17.95
CA LEU A 10 -15.26 -24.68 -17.85
C LEU A 10 -15.39 -24.23 -16.39
N PHE A 11 -15.71 -25.15 -15.47
CA PHE A 11 -15.81 -24.85 -14.03
C PHE A 11 -14.43 -24.57 -13.40
N LEU A 12 -13.38 -25.28 -13.84
CA LEU A 12 -12.00 -25.03 -13.40
C LEU A 12 -11.47 -23.66 -13.88
N ALA A 13 -11.85 -23.24 -15.11
CA ALA A 13 -11.46 -21.96 -15.66
C ALA A 13 -12.10 -20.76 -14.94
N VAL A 14 -13.32 -20.91 -14.41
CA VAL A 14 -14.00 -19.84 -13.64
C VAL A 14 -13.38 -19.63 -12.26
N ILE A 15 -12.83 -20.69 -11.63
CA ILE A 15 -12.17 -20.57 -10.31
C ILE A 15 -10.83 -19.80 -10.42
N LEU A 16 -10.17 -19.84 -11.59
CA LEU A 16 -8.91 -19.12 -11.82
C LEU A 16 -9.08 -17.62 -12.13
N ILE A 17 -10.30 -17.14 -12.40
CA ILE A 17 -10.59 -15.72 -12.67
C ILE A 17 -10.84 -14.94 -11.36
N GLY A 18 -10.97 -15.63 -10.23
CA GLY A 18 -11.54 -15.08 -8.99
C GLY A 18 -10.58 -14.45 -7.98
N LYS A 19 -9.36 -14.04 -8.36
CA LYS A 19 -8.48 -13.24 -7.48
C LYS A 19 -7.89 -12.05 -8.21
N SER A 20 -8.76 -11.22 -8.78
CA SER A 20 -8.47 -9.79 -8.76
C SER A 20 -8.72 -9.35 -7.31
N ASP A 21 -7.76 -9.59 -6.42
CA ASP A 21 -7.78 -9.04 -5.07
C ASP A 21 -7.70 -7.51 -5.23
N TYR A 22 -8.88 -6.88 -5.39
CA TYR A 22 -9.01 -5.44 -5.51
C TYR A 22 -8.69 -4.86 -4.14
N ASN A 23 -7.41 -4.63 -3.89
CA ASN A 23 -6.94 -3.98 -2.69
C ASN A 23 -7.38 -2.51 -2.76
N THR A 24 -8.48 -2.20 -2.06
CA THR A 24 -9.16 -0.88 -2.07
C THR A 24 -8.21 0.26 -1.67
N TYR A 25 -7.14 -0.08 -0.95
CA TYR A 25 -6.15 0.87 -0.47
C TYR A 25 -5.05 1.19 -1.50
N THR A 26 -4.98 0.46 -2.61
CA THR A 26 -4.01 0.71 -3.70
C THR A 26 -4.17 2.14 -4.23
N GLY A 27 -3.07 2.89 -4.32
CA GLY A 27 -3.04 4.24 -4.88
C GLY A 27 -1.90 5.08 -4.32
N THR A 28 -1.78 6.30 -4.84
CA THR A 28 -0.80 7.28 -4.36
C THR A 28 -1.44 8.21 -3.34
N TYR A 29 -0.83 8.33 -2.17
CA TYR A 29 -1.24 9.19 -1.08
C TYR A 29 -0.20 10.30 -0.90
N CYS A 30 -0.64 11.55 -0.95
CA CYS A 30 0.22 12.72 -0.76
C CYS A 30 0.01 13.32 0.62
N CYS A 31 1.10 13.71 1.29
CA CYS A 31 1.00 14.34 2.60
C CYS A 31 0.32 15.71 2.49
N GLU A 32 -0.74 15.92 3.25
CA GLU A 32 -1.37 17.21 3.40
C GLU A 32 -0.39 18.19 4.06
N GLY A 33 -0.27 19.39 3.48
CA GLY A 33 0.66 20.42 3.96
C GLY A 33 2.14 20.17 3.63
N SER A 34 2.47 19.13 2.84
CA SER A 34 3.83 18.90 2.33
C SER A 34 3.81 18.21 0.96
N THR A 35 4.32 18.88 -0.07
CA THR A 35 4.48 18.27 -1.41
C THR A 35 5.66 17.31 -1.51
N ASN A 36 6.49 17.25 -0.46
CA ASN A 36 7.79 16.61 -0.50
C ASN A 36 7.76 15.13 -0.06
N ILE A 37 6.60 14.60 0.32
CA ILE A 37 6.48 13.20 0.71
C ILE A 37 5.16 12.59 0.24
N SER A 38 5.27 11.39 -0.35
CA SER A 38 4.12 10.61 -0.80
C SER A 38 4.36 9.12 -0.55
N ILE A 39 3.27 8.38 -0.34
CA ILE A 39 3.27 6.93 -0.17
C ILE A 39 2.40 6.34 -1.28
N LYS A 40 2.93 5.41 -2.07
CA LYS A 40 2.17 4.66 -3.06
C LYS A 40 2.02 3.23 -2.60
N LEU A 41 0.78 2.82 -2.32
CA LEU A 41 0.41 1.45 -2.01
C LEU A 41 0.09 0.74 -3.32
N LYS A 42 0.75 -0.39 -3.60
CA LYS A 42 0.56 -1.17 -4.83
C LYS A 42 -0.37 -2.36 -4.57
N SER A 43 -0.87 -2.96 -5.65
CA SER A 43 -1.81 -4.10 -5.58
C SER A 43 -1.14 -5.42 -5.18
N ASP A 44 0.19 -5.47 -5.15
CA ASP A 44 1.01 -6.64 -4.75
C ASP A 44 1.45 -6.56 -3.27
N ASP A 45 0.74 -5.77 -2.47
CA ASP A 45 1.03 -5.50 -1.05
C ASP A 45 2.42 -4.87 -0.80
N SER A 46 3.05 -4.31 -1.83
CA SER A 46 4.26 -3.49 -1.70
C SER A 46 3.95 -2.00 -1.66
N PHE A 47 4.86 -1.21 -1.07
CA PHE A 47 4.78 0.25 -1.09
C PHE A 47 6.04 0.91 -1.65
N GLU A 48 5.85 2.13 -2.14
CA GLU A 48 6.90 3.10 -2.46
C GLU A 48 6.69 4.36 -1.62
N LEU A 49 7.63 4.70 -0.76
CA LEU A 49 7.70 6.00 -0.09
C LEU A 49 8.66 6.88 -0.85
N VAL A 50 8.16 8.00 -1.37
CA VAL A 50 8.96 8.95 -2.13
C VAL A 50 9.11 10.20 -1.29
N ARG A 51 10.36 10.58 -1.02
CA ARG A 51 10.72 11.86 -0.40
C ARG A 51 11.44 12.72 -1.43
N GLN A 52 10.82 13.83 -1.81
CA GLN A 52 11.44 14.82 -2.69
C GLN A 52 12.17 15.89 -1.88
N SER A 53 13.38 16.20 -2.32
CA SER A 53 14.14 17.38 -1.91
C SER A 53 14.39 18.25 -3.14
N ASN A 54 14.82 19.50 -2.94
CA ASN A 54 15.07 20.44 -4.03
C ASN A 54 16.09 19.97 -5.08
N ARG A 55 16.88 18.91 -4.79
CA ARG A 55 17.97 18.44 -5.65
C ARG A 55 17.95 16.94 -5.94
N SER A 56 17.08 16.16 -5.28
CA SER A 56 17.00 14.71 -5.45
C SER A 56 15.68 14.15 -4.95
N SER A 57 15.29 12.99 -5.46
CA SER A 57 14.23 12.17 -4.91
C SER A 57 14.82 10.91 -4.30
N GLU A 58 14.40 10.61 -3.08
CA GLU A 58 14.68 9.35 -2.41
C GLU A 58 13.44 8.45 -2.54
N VAL A 59 13.65 7.19 -2.95
CA VAL A 59 12.60 6.20 -3.09
C VAL A 59 12.92 5.03 -2.18
N ILE A 60 12.02 4.78 -1.23
CA ILE A 60 12.12 3.71 -0.25
C ILE A 60 11.02 2.70 -0.53
N ASN A 61 11.34 1.41 -0.42
CA ASN A 61 10.43 0.33 -0.76
C ASN A 61 10.25 -0.63 0.42
N GLY A 62 9.11 -1.30 0.43
CA GLY A 62 8.81 -2.31 1.42
C GLY A 62 7.47 -2.97 1.16
N LYS A 63 6.94 -3.62 2.20
CA LYS A 63 5.60 -4.22 2.20
C LYS A 63 4.68 -3.43 3.11
N TYR A 64 3.38 -3.47 2.82
CA TYR A 64 2.39 -2.92 3.72
C TYR A 64 1.34 -3.95 4.08
N SER A 65 0.72 -3.74 5.24
CA SER A 65 -0.44 -4.50 5.67
C SER A 65 -1.48 -3.54 6.23
N ILE A 66 -2.77 -3.83 5.98
CA ILE A 66 -3.88 -3.06 6.54
C ILE A 66 -4.85 -4.05 7.19
N TYR A 67 -5.08 -3.89 8.49
CA TYR A 67 -6.00 -4.71 9.28
C TYR A 67 -6.71 -3.86 10.32
N ASP A 68 -8.04 -4.00 10.40
CA ASP A 68 -8.89 -3.27 11.35
C ASP A 68 -8.64 -1.74 11.36
N ASN A 69 -8.60 -1.14 10.16
CA ASN A 69 -8.26 0.28 9.94
C ASN A 69 -6.88 0.71 10.44
N ASN A 70 -6.00 -0.20 10.85
CA ASN A 70 -4.60 0.09 11.12
C ASN A 70 -3.79 -0.28 9.89
N PHE A 71 -2.76 0.52 9.58
CA PHE A 71 -1.78 0.15 8.56
C PHE A 71 -0.38 0.10 9.16
N GLU A 72 0.44 -0.78 8.58
CA GLU A 72 1.85 -0.94 8.92
C GLU A 72 2.67 -1.06 7.64
N LEU A 73 3.84 -0.42 7.63
CA LEU A 73 4.86 -0.45 6.59
C LEU A 73 6.08 -1.20 7.14
N GLU A 74 6.43 -2.29 6.47
CA GLU A 74 7.63 -3.08 6.71
C GLU A 74 8.67 -2.69 5.66
N PHE A 75 9.74 -2.02 6.09
CA PHE A 75 10.81 -1.57 5.20
C PHE A 75 11.72 -2.73 4.82
N ASN A 76 12.15 -2.78 3.55
CA ASN A 76 13.07 -3.84 3.10
C ASN A 76 14.50 -3.67 3.65
N ASP A 77 14.85 -2.45 4.04
CA ASP A 77 16.19 -2.05 4.47
C ASP A 77 16.11 -1.50 5.90
N LYS A 78 16.99 -2.00 6.78
CA LYS A 78 17.03 -1.61 8.20
C LYS A 78 17.42 -0.15 8.41
N ASP A 79 18.29 0.40 7.57
CA ASP A 79 18.67 1.81 7.67
C ASP A 79 17.47 2.71 7.35
N ASN A 80 16.66 2.32 6.35
CA ASN A 80 15.40 2.99 6.05
C ASN A 80 14.36 2.79 7.13
N GLU A 81 14.28 1.60 7.73
CA GLU A 81 13.41 1.34 8.88
C GLU A 81 13.70 2.32 10.01
N GLU A 82 14.98 2.55 10.35
CA GLU A 82 15.35 3.49 11.41
C GLU A 82 15.04 4.95 11.06
N LEU A 83 15.34 5.37 9.83
CA LEU A 83 15.11 6.74 9.36
C LEU A 83 13.62 7.10 9.23
N PHE A 84 12.78 6.12 8.88
CA PHE A 84 11.36 6.33 8.57
C PHE A 84 10.41 5.60 9.52
N LYS A 85 10.90 5.11 10.67
CA LYS A 85 10.08 4.43 11.70
C LYS A 85 8.84 5.23 12.12
N ASP A 86 8.95 6.55 12.13
CA ASP A 86 7.87 7.46 12.51
C ASP A 86 6.71 7.48 11.51
N LEU A 87 6.93 6.93 10.31
CA LEU A 87 5.93 6.75 9.26
C LEU A 87 5.50 5.29 9.08
N SER A 88 6.01 4.38 9.92
CA SER A 88 5.82 2.94 9.76
C SER A 88 4.42 2.46 10.11
N LYS A 89 3.66 3.19 10.94
CA LYS A 89 2.35 2.74 11.43
C LYS A 89 1.36 3.89 11.52
N GLY A 90 0.09 3.58 11.32
CA GLY A 90 -0.97 4.55 11.46
C GLY A 90 -2.35 3.95 11.27
N LYS A 91 -3.32 4.80 10.97
CA LYS A 91 -4.72 4.44 10.73
C LYS A 91 -5.18 4.82 9.33
N VAL A 92 -6.16 4.10 8.83
CA VAL A 92 -6.82 4.34 7.55
C VAL A 92 -8.23 4.84 7.81
N TYR A 93 -8.58 5.97 7.20
CA TYR A 93 -9.92 6.55 7.23
C TYR A 93 -10.39 6.82 5.81
N GLY A 94 -11.13 5.87 5.23
CA GLY A 94 -11.54 5.92 3.83
C GLY A 94 -10.34 5.99 2.89
N SER A 95 -10.17 7.13 2.22
CA SER A 95 -9.05 7.41 1.29
C SER A 95 -7.90 8.17 1.94
N THR A 96 -7.81 8.19 3.27
CA THR A 96 -6.77 8.93 4.01
C THR A 96 -5.97 8.00 4.92
N LEU A 97 -4.65 8.13 4.91
CA LEU A 97 -3.74 7.52 5.89
C LEU A 97 -3.35 8.56 6.94
N ILE A 98 -3.57 8.25 8.21
CA ILE A 98 -3.22 9.12 9.34
C ILE A 98 -2.11 8.45 10.14
N ILE A 99 -0.99 9.15 10.28
CA ILE A 99 0.16 8.71 11.09
C ILE A 99 0.29 9.67 12.26
N GLU A 100 0.19 9.15 13.47
CA GLU A 100 0.36 9.92 14.70
C GLU A 100 1.65 9.48 15.38
N ASN A 101 2.61 10.38 15.47
CA ASN A 101 3.80 10.18 16.31
C ASN A 101 3.81 11.20 17.46
N LYS A 102 4.75 11.07 18.40
CA LYS A 102 4.84 11.91 19.59
C LYS A 102 4.97 13.42 19.30
N HIS A 103 5.36 13.80 18.09
CA HIS A 103 5.70 15.16 17.72
C HIS A 103 4.77 15.76 16.67
N LYS A 104 4.10 14.93 15.86
CA LYS A 104 3.36 15.38 14.70
C LYS A 104 2.34 14.34 14.24
N THR A 105 1.23 14.84 13.69
CA THR A 105 0.29 14.07 12.89
C THR A 105 0.55 14.33 11.41
N PHE A 106 0.71 13.28 10.63
CA PHE A 106 0.76 13.34 9.18
C PHE A 106 -0.54 12.77 8.61
N SER A 107 -1.16 13.52 7.71
CA SER A 107 -2.33 13.07 6.95
C SER A 107 -1.90 12.89 5.50
N PHE A 108 -2.13 11.72 4.92
CA PHE A 108 -1.87 11.46 3.52
C PHE A 108 -3.19 11.17 2.80
N LYS A 109 -3.55 12.01 1.84
CA LYS A 109 -4.77 11.85 1.05
C LYS A 109 -4.48 11.17 -0.28
N LYS A 110 -5.30 10.18 -0.62
CA LYS A 110 -5.28 9.51 -1.93
C LYS A 110 -5.61 10.51 -3.04
N LEU A 111 -4.80 10.51 -4.10
CA LEU A 111 -5.03 11.25 -5.34
C LEU A 111 -6.12 10.60 -6.19
#